data_AF-A0A0Q6RRP4-F1
#
_entry.id   AF-A0A0Q6RRP4-F1
#
_cell.length_a   1.000
_cell.length_b   1.000
_cell.length_c   1.000
_cell.angle_alpha   90.00
_cell.angle_beta   90.00
_cell.angle_gamma   90.00
#
_symmetry.space_group_name_H-M   'P 1'
#
loop_
_entity.id
_entity.type
_entity.pdbx_description
1 polymer ?
#
loop_
_entity_poly.entity_id
_entity_poly.type
_entity_poly.pdbx_seq_one_letter_code
_entity_poly.pdbx_strand_id
1 'polypeptide(L)'
;MAVIAAAGLTPSSSDLTQLLQAINNLIAAATGSGGDENFVLMTEARVRLPIFPEVMTADGRLPVVSPAAGQVRVPAAYDFLHRGIYNVTTVQQDFATAATKTYHLRWTPGSGFALKDLADGAYNPGALSEDHASFDSTFDNMLVARVVTNPSNVPTITNLANLNRLKLSTVKTGAASALNSNFASLFTGTEAINWARTPTAAFSGSVITTGIVGAGGLEYGNVVSNRIVTRYSLGATVTSNWNESQGAPGGLTGSLEITAFA
;
A
#
# COMPACT_ATOMS: atom_id res chain seq x y z
N MET A 1 25.19 38.11 15.70
CA MET A 1 24.60 39.42 16.02
C MET A 1 23.56 39.91 15.00
N ALA A 2 23.65 39.57 13.71
CA ALA A 2 22.66 39.98 12.70
C ALA A 2 21.21 39.58 13.04
N VAL A 3 20.98 38.37 13.56
CA VAL A 3 19.64 37.88 13.94
C VAL A 3 19.03 38.69 15.09
N ILE A 4 19.84 39.10 16.06
CA ILE A 4 19.40 39.88 17.24
C ILE A 4 18.97 41.29 16.81
N ALA A 5 19.79 41.94 15.98
CA ALA A 5 19.47 43.26 15.42
C ALA A 5 18.25 43.21 14.48
N ALA A 6 18.12 42.17 13.66
CA ALA A 6 16.96 41.97 12.77
C ALA A 6 15.66 41.75 13.54
N ALA A 7 15.73 41.19 14.75
CA ALA A 7 14.59 41.02 15.65
C ALA A 7 14.25 42.27 16.49
N GLY A 8 14.93 43.40 16.23
CA GLY A 8 14.72 44.66 16.94
C GLY A 8 15.36 44.74 18.33
N LEU A 9 16.22 43.79 18.69
CA LEU A 9 16.92 43.78 19.98
C LEU A 9 18.30 44.44 19.86
N THR A 10 18.71 45.19 20.88
CA THR A 10 20.06 45.76 20.96
C THR A 10 21.06 44.66 21.35
N PRO A 11 22.09 44.37 20.53
CA PRO A 11 23.06 43.32 20.83
C PRO A 11 23.83 43.59 22.14
N SER A 12 23.88 42.59 23.01
CA SER A 12 24.67 42.56 24.23
C SER A 12 25.56 41.32 24.24
N SER A 13 26.83 41.50 24.54
CA SER A 13 27.77 40.39 24.72
C SER A 13 27.67 39.72 26.10
N SER A 14 26.88 40.29 27.02
CA SER A 14 26.68 39.76 28.38
C SER A 14 25.40 38.94 28.54
N ASP A 15 24.49 38.96 27.55
CA ASP A 15 23.24 38.21 27.61
C ASP A 15 23.24 37.06 26.58
N LEU A 16 23.49 35.85 27.09
CA LEU A 16 23.52 34.62 26.30
C LEU A 16 22.14 34.20 25.81
N THR A 17 21.05 34.81 26.30
CA THR A 17 19.67 34.46 25.93
C THR A 17 19.12 35.30 24.78
N GLN A 18 19.85 36.34 24.33
CA GLN A 18 19.37 37.25 23.28
C GLN A 18 19.05 36.57 21.96
N LEU A 19 19.77 35.51 21.60
CA LEU A 19 19.49 34.77 20.38
C LEU A 19 18.10 34.11 20.45
N LEU A 20 17.73 33.56 21.61
CA LEU A 20 16.42 32.94 21.83
C LEU A 20 15.31 34.00 21.82
N GLN A 21 15.53 35.14 22.49
CA GLN A 21 14.58 36.27 22.48
C GLN A 21 14.36 36.80 21.06
N ALA A 22 15.44 36.91 20.26
CA ALA A 22 15.38 37.36 18.88
C ALA A 22 14.55 36.41 17.99
N ILE A 23 14.72 35.10 18.17
CA ILE A 23 13.94 34.09 17.43
C ILE A 23 12.45 34.21 17.79
N ASN A 24 12.12 34.33 19.09
CA ASN A 24 10.73 34.47 19.53
C ASN A 24 10.07 35.75 19.00
N ASN A 25 10.78 36.87 18.98
CA ASN A 25 10.28 38.14 18.44
C ASN A 25 10.00 38.05 16.94
N LEU A 26 10.87 37.39 16.16
CA LEU A 26 10.68 37.20 14.73
C LEU A 26 9.50 36.27 14.42
N ILE A 27 9.31 35.22 15.23
CA ILE A 27 8.15 34.33 15.13
C ILE A 27 6.86 35.10 15.45
N ALA A 28 6.82 35.82 16.57
CA ALA A 28 5.65 36.60 16.98
C ALA A 28 5.28 37.71 15.97
N ALA A 29 6.28 38.35 15.36
CA ALA A 29 6.07 39.34 14.31
C ALA A 29 5.52 38.72 13.01
N ALA A 30 5.92 37.49 12.69
CA ALA A 30 5.44 36.77 11.50
C ALA A 30 4.04 36.17 11.68
N THR A 31 3.65 35.80 12.91
CA THR A 31 2.40 35.07 13.17
C THR A 31 1.27 35.91 13.74
N GLY A 32 1.53 37.15 14.18
CA GLY A 32 0.48 38.08 14.61
C GLY A 32 -0.24 37.65 15.88
N SER A 33 0.38 37.93 17.04
CA SER A 33 -0.06 37.63 18.41
C SER A 33 0.01 36.14 18.80
N GLY A 34 0.94 35.84 19.71
CA GLY A 34 1.20 34.49 20.21
C GLY A 34 0.02 33.94 21.00
N GLY A 35 -0.73 33.02 20.40
CA GLY A 35 -1.50 32.04 21.14
C GLY A 35 -0.58 30.95 21.71
N ASP A 36 -1.09 30.16 22.65
CA ASP A 36 -0.46 28.95 23.21
C ASP A 36 -0.36 27.83 22.15
N GLU A 37 0.17 28.15 20.98
CA GLU A 37 0.47 27.17 19.96
C GLU A 37 1.69 26.38 20.44
N ASN A 38 1.43 25.18 20.96
CA ASN A 38 2.44 24.15 21.13
C ASN A 38 2.98 23.78 19.74
N PHE A 39 3.88 24.60 19.21
CA PHE A 39 4.54 24.36 17.94
C PHE A 39 5.32 23.05 18.03
N VAL A 40 4.89 22.07 17.24
CA VAL A 40 5.58 20.79 17.14
C VAL A 40 6.77 21.00 16.20
N LEU A 41 7.98 20.72 16.67
CA LEU A 41 9.16 20.80 15.80
C LEU A 41 9.04 19.78 14.67
N MET A 42 9.62 20.05 13.50
CA MET A 42 9.56 19.13 12.35
C MET A 42 10.05 17.72 12.72
N THR A 43 11.07 17.62 13.57
CA THR A 43 11.57 16.35 14.11
C THR A 43 10.52 15.60 14.93
N GLU A 44 9.73 16.29 15.74
CA GLU A 44 8.65 15.68 16.52
C GLU A 44 7.45 15.31 15.64
N ALA A 45 7.11 16.16 14.66
CA ALA A 45 6.03 15.91 13.72
C ALA A 45 6.32 14.65 12.87
N ARG A 46 7.58 14.44 12.48
CA ARG A 46 8.04 13.23 11.76
C ARG A 46 7.93 11.93 12.55
N VAL A 47 7.73 11.99 13.87
CA VAL A 47 7.53 10.80 14.71
C VAL A 47 6.05 10.61 15.06
N ARG A 48 5.28 11.71 15.14
CA ARG A 48 3.91 11.69 15.70
C ARG A 48 2.79 11.60 14.66
N LEU A 49 2.95 12.10 13.44
CA LEU A 49 1.85 12.18 12.48
C LEU A 49 1.45 10.80 11.94
N PRO A 50 0.21 10.30 12.12
CA PRO A 50 -0.19 8.96 11.67
C PRO A 50 -0.53 8.92 10.17
N ILE A 51 0.41 9.35 9.33
CA ILE A 51 0.27 9.40 7.87
C ILE A 51 1.28 8.41 7.28
N PHE A 52 0.79 7.50 6.42
CA PHE A 52 1.65 6.55 5.74
C PHE A 52 2.57 7.24 4.72
N PRO A 53 3.73 6.64 4.41
CA PRO A 53 4.56 7.09 3.32
C PRO A 53 3.80 7.12 1.99
N GLU A 54 4.05 8.15 1.18
CA GLU A 54 3.37 8.39 -0.09
C GLU A 54 4.38 8.66 -1.20
N VAL A 55 4.44 7.78 -2.19
CA VAL A 55 5.32 7.94 -3.36
C VAL A 55 4.64 8.85 -4.37
N MET A 56 5.38 9.83 -4.88
CA MET A 56 4.83 10.93 -5.68
C MET A 56 4.63 10.59 -7.17
N THR A 57 4.79 9.32 -7.56
CA THR A 57 4.48 8.88 -8.93
C THR A 57 2.97 8.71 -9.11
N ALA A 58 2.50 8.75 -10.36
CA ALA A 58 1.07 8.66 -10.67
C ALA A 58 0.40 7.36 -10.16
N ASP A 59 1.17 6.27 -10.03
CA ASP A 59 0.69 4.99 -9.56
C ASP A 59 1.11 4.65 -8.12
N GLY A 60 1.79 5.58 -7.44
CA GLY A 60 2.28 5.42 -6.07
C GLY A 60 3.41 4.40 -5.91
N ARG A 61 4.12 4.02 -6.97
CA ARG A 61 5.20 3.01 -6.92
C ARG A 61 6.57 3.62 -7.20
N LEU A 62 7.57 3.22 -6.40
CA LEU A 62 8.97 3.42 -6.77
C LEU A 62 9.36 2.38 -7.83
N PRO A 63 9.96 2.77 -8.97
CA PRO A 63 10.28 1.84 -10.04
C PRO A 63 11.61 1.13 -9.75
N VAL A 64 11.60 0.22 -8.79
CA VAL A 64 12.76 -0.63 -8.49
C VAL A 64 13.00 -1.56 -9.68
N VAL A 65 14.28 -1.70 -10.07
CA VAL A 65 14.70 -2.46 -11.26
C VAL A 65 15.83 -3.43 -10.94
N SER A 66 16.12 -4.34 -11.86
CA SER A 66 17.26 -5.27 -11.79
C SER A 66 18.16 -5.02 -12.99
N PRO A 67 19.30 -4.31 -12.83
CA PRO A 67 20.19 -4.01 -13.96
C PRO A 67 20.97 -5.24 -14.45
N ALA A 68 21.15 -6.26 -13.60
CA ALA A 68 21.80 -7.53 -13.91
C ALA A 68 21.31 -8.63 -12.95
N ALA A 69 21.60 -9.89 -13.26
CA ALA A 69 21.36 -10.99 -12.32
C ALA A 69 22.13 -10.75 -11.00
N GLY A 70 21.52 -11.10 -9.87
CA GLY A 70 22.12 -10.92 -8.55
C GLY A 70 22.06 -9.50 -8.00
N GLN A 71 21.37 -8.56 -8.65
CA GLN A 71 21.33 -7.16 -8.22
C GLN A 71 19.92 -6.56 -8.32
N VAL A 72 19.52 -5.83 -7.29
CA VAL A 72 18.32 -4.99 -7.24
C VAL A 72 18.76 -3.54 -7.08
N ARG A 73 18.13 -2.62 -7.81
CA ARG A 73 18.44 -1.19 -7.81
C ARG A 73 17.22 -0.36 -7.45
N VAL A 74 17.37 0.47 -6.42
CA VAL A 74 16.54 1.67 -6.23
C VAL A 74 17.11 2.75 -7.14
N PRO A 75 16.34 3.29 -8.09
CA PRO A 75 16.81 4.39 -8.93
C PRO A 75 16.88 5.70 -8.16
N ALA A 76 17.66 6.66 -8.66
CA ALA A 76 17.73 8.01 -8.11
C ALA A 76 16.55 8.89 -8.60
N ALA A 77 16.36 10.03 -7.94
CA ALA A 77 15.49 11.13 -8.36
C ALA A 77 13.98 10.82 -8.40
N TYR A 78 13.55 9.86 -7.59
CA TYR A 78 12.14 9.68 -7.24
C TYR A 78 11.86 10.21 -5.83
N ASP A 79 10.76 10.92 -5.67
CA ASP A 79 10.34 11.52 -4.42
C ASP A 79 9.23 10.72 -3.74
N PHE A 80 9.26 10.71 -2.41
CA PHE A 80 8.14 10.29 -1.57
C PHE A 80 8.08 11.12 -0.28
N LEU A 81 6.89 11.29 0.25
CA LEU A 81 6.65 11.99 1.52
C LEU A 81 6.66 10.99 2.67
N HIS A 82 7.58 11.15 3.61
CA HIS A 82 7.51 10.53 4.93
C HIS A 82 6.57 11.35 5.82
N ARG A 83 5.56 10.67 6.39
CA ARG A 83 4.58 11.27 7.32
C ARG A 83 3.81 12.46 6.73
N GLY A 84 3.71 12.54 5.39
CA GLY A 84 3.04 13.60 4.65
C GLY A 84 3.75 14.96 4.65
N ILE A 85 4.88 15.10 5.36
CA ILE A 85 5.51 16.41 5.61
C ILE A 85 7.00 16.45 5.22
N TYR A 86 7.68 15.30 5.17
CA TYR A 86 9.11 15.25 4.95
C TYR A 86 9.42 14.61 3.60
N ASN A 87 9.87 15.41 2.64
CA ASN A 87 10.25 14.89 1.34
C ASN A 87 11.54 14.08 1.43
N VAL A 88 11.53 12.90 0.82
CA VAL A 88 12.69 12.03 0.66
C VAL A 88 12.89 11.78 -0.81
N THR A 89 14.01 12.28 -1.33
CA THR A 89 14.45 11.98 -2.69
C THR A 89 15.35 10.76 -2.66
N THR A 90 15.01 9.76 -3.45
CA THR A 90 15.83 8.55 -3.63
C THR A 90 17.17 8.88 -4.26
N VAL A 91 18.20 8.21 -3.76
CA VAL A 91 19.51 8.12 -4.40
C VAL A 91 19.65 6.72 -4.99
N GLN A 92 20.45 6.59 -6.05
CA GLN A 92 20.67 5.27 -6.62
C GLN A 92 21.35 4.38 -5.59
N GLN A 93 20.75 3.23 -5.30
CA GLN A 93 21.29 2.26 -4.36
C GLN A 93 21.11 0.86 -4.90
N ASP A 94 22.21 0.11 -4.92
CA ASP A 94 22.26 -1.28 -5.39
C ASP A 94 22.36 -2.24 -4.20
N PHE A 95 21.63 -3.34 -4.31
CA PHE A 95 21.61 -4.42 -3.32
C PHE A 95 21.94 -5.74 -4.01
N ALA A 96 22.85 -6.50 -3.42
CA ALA A 96 23.14 -7.86 -3.86
C ALA A 96 22.02 -8.81 -3.43
N THR A 97 21.71 -9.79 -4.28
CA THR A 97 20.80 -10.89 -3.98
C THR A 97 21.51 -12.23 -4.05
N ALA A 98 20.95 -13.23 -3.38
CA ALA A 98 21.29 -14.63 -3.55
C ALA A 98 20.18 -15.36 -4.31
N ALA A 99 20.53 -16.48 -4.95
CA ALA A 99 19.61 -17.31 -5.73
C ALA A 99 18.54 -17.98 -4.85
N THR A 100 17.35 -18.20 -5.41
CA THR A 100 16.23 -18.92 -4.77
C THR A 100 15.81 -18.30 -3.43
N LYS A 101 15.70 -16.97 -3.40
CA LYS A 101 15.35 -16.20 -2.21
C LYS A 101 14.17 -15.28 -2.46
N THR A 102 13.48 -14.94 -1.38
CA THR A 102 12.44 -13.92 -1.36
C THR A 102 12.90 -12.81 -0.43
N TYR A 103 12.87 -11.57 -0.92
CA TYR A 103 13.26 -10.40 -0.17
C TYR A 103 12.15 -9.35 -0.12
N HIS A 104 12.19 -8.57 0.96
CA HIS A 104 11.47 -7.31 1.08
C HIS A 104 12.46 -6.15 0.96
N LEU A 105 12.27 -5.30 -0.04
CA LEU A 105 12.93 -4.00 -0.07
C LEU A 105 12.13 -3.03 0.80
N ARG A 106 12.76 -2.49 1.83
CA ARG A 106 12.11 -1.59 2.81
C ARG A 106 12.86 -0.30 2.95
N TRP A 107 12.16 0.76 3.30
CA TRP A 107 12.74 2.02 3.72
C TRP A 107 12.30 2.39 5.14
N THR A 108 13.21 2.94 5.93
CA THR A 108 12.92 3.52 7.25
C THR A 108 13.67 4.85 7.39
N PRO A 109 13.17 5.81 8.18
CA PRO A 109 13.82 7.10 8.34
C PRO A 109 15.21 7.00 9.01
N GLY A 110 15.42 5.98 9.85
CA GLY A 110 16.68 5.79 10.57
C GLY A 110 17.76 5.04 9.79
N SER A 111 17.38 4.14 8.87
CA SER A 111 18.34 3.26 8.18
C SER A 111 18.32 3.39 6.65
N GLY A 112 17.41 4.18 6.07
CA GLY A 112 17.25 4.27 4.62
C GLY A 112 16.72 2.97 4.03
N PHE A 113 17.10 2.70 2.77
CA PHE A 113 16.70 1.48 2.07
C PHE A 113 17.52 0.27 2.50
N ALA A 114 16.85 -0.86 2.73
CA ALA A 114 17.47 -2.14 3.03
C ALA A 114 16.71 -3.28 2.35
N LEU A 115 17.46 -4.24 1.82
CA LEU A 115 16.92 -5.49 1.30
C LEU A 115 16.97 -6.55 2.40
N LYS A 116 15.81 -7.09 2.78
CA LYS A 116 15.64 -8.03 3.90
C LYS A 116 15.26 -9.41 3.38
N ASP A 117 16.04 -10.44 3.68
CA ASP A 117 15.72 -11.83 3.32
C ASP A 117 14.56 -12.32 4.20
N LEU A 118 13.48 -12.80 3.58
CA LEU A 118 12.31 -13.33 4.29
C LEU A 118 12.66 -14.55 5.16
N ALA A 119 13.71 -15.29 4.82
CA ALA A 119 14.16 -16.46 5.57
C ALA A 119 15.14 -16.12 6.70
N ASP A 120 15.57 -14.86 6.84
CA ASP A 120 16.44 -14.43 7.93
C ASP A 120 15.67 -14.41 9.25
N GLY A 121 16.10 -15.20 10.24
CA GLY A 121 15.47 -15.28 11.55
C GLY A 121 15.54 -13.99 12.37
N ALA A 122 16.46 -13.07 12.08
CA ALA A 122 16.46 -11.75 12.71
C ALA A 122 15.36 -10.84 12.14
N TYR A 123 15.01 -11.02 10.85
CA TYR A 123 13.99 -10.24 10.18
C TYR A 123 12.58 -10.86 10.32
N ASN A 124 12.49 -12.18 10.20
CA ASN A 124 11.27 -12.97 10.24
C ASN A 124 11.42 -14.16 11.21
N PRO A 125 11.50 -13.89 12.54
CA PRO A 125 11.69 -14.94 13.54
C PRO A 125 10.53 -15.94 13.57
N GLY A 126 9.33 -15.53 13.17
CA GLY A 126 8.15 -16.38 13.12
C GLY A 126 8.02 -17.22 11.86
N ALA A 127 8.98 -17.14 10.91
CA ALA A 127 8.89 -17.78 9.60
C ALA A 127 7.54 -17.55 8.90
N LEU A 128 7.00 -16.33 9.06
CA LEU A 128 5.71 -15.94 8.52
C LEU A 128 5.76 -15.94 6.99
N SER A 129 4.60 -16.20 6.36
CA SER A 129 4.46 -16.11 4.91
C SER A 129 4.74 -14.69 4.43
N GLU A 130 5.23 -14.58 3.20
CA GLU A 130 5.60 -13.30 2.58
C GLU A 130 4.47 -12.27 2.62
N ASP A 131 3.26 -12.72 2.29
CA ASP A 131 2.03 -11.93 2.23
C ASP A 131 1.41 -11.61 3.59
N HIS A 132 2.01 -12.06 4.69
CA HIS A 132 1.48 -11.84 6.03
C HIS A 132 1.44 -10.34 6.39
N ALA A 133 0.32 -9.88 6.94
CA ALA A 133 0.04 -8.46 7.20
C ALA A 133 1.03 -7.78 8.16
N SER A 134 1.76 -8.55 8.98
CA SER A 134 2.85 -8.01 9.82
C SER A 134 3.98 -7.36 9.01
N PHE A 135 4.10 -7.69 7.72
CA PHE A 135 5.08 -7.07 6.82
C PHE A 135 4.55 -5.82 6.12
N ASP A 136 3.29 -5.46 6.29
CA ASP A 136 2.71 -4.27 5.64
C ASP A 136 3.49 -2.99 6.00
N SER A 137 3.38 -1.99 5.13
CA SER A 137 3.89 -0.66 5.42
C SER A 137 3.25 -0.11 6.68
N THR A 138 4.07 0.44 7.57
CA THR A 138 3.64 1.26 8.70
C THR A 138 4.04 2.72 8.44
N PHE A 139 3.76 3.62 9.37
CA PHE A 139 4.06 5.03 9.17
C PHE A 139 5.55 5.37 9.06
N ASP A 140 6.43 4.61 9.73
CA ASP A 140 7.90 4.77 9.66
C ASP A 140 8.61 3.67 8.89
N ASN A 141 7.86 2.74 8.33
CA ASN A 141 8.43 1.60 7.64
C ASN A 141 7.69 1.37 6.34
N MET A 142 8.31 1.75 5.23
CA MET A 142 7.75 1.62 3.89
C MET A 142 8.20 0.29 3.27
N LEU A 143 7.28 -0.62 2.99
CA LEU A 143 7.52 -1.79 2.14
C LEU A 143 7.42 -1.36 0.67
N VAL A 144 8.53 -1.42 -0.05
CA VAL A 144 8.68 -0.81 -1.37
C VAL A 144 8.42 -1.81 -2.48
N ALA A 145 9.00 -2.99 -2.35
CA ALA A 145 8.90 -4.05 -3.34
C ALA A 145 9.11 -5.42 -2.70
N ARG A 146 8.47 -6.42 -3.29
CA ARG A 146 8.88 -7.82 -3.13
C ARG A 146 9.85 -8.18 -4.25
N VAL A 147 10.92 -8.88 -3.91
CA VAL A 147 11.87 -9.42 -4.88
C VAL A 147 11.96 -10.92 -4.71
N VAL A 148 11.75 -11.68 -5.78
CA VAL A 148 11.92 -13.14 -5.79
C VAL A 148 13.01 -13.50 -6.78
N THR A 149 14.03 -14.23 -6.35
CA THR A 149 15.11 -14.68 -7.24
C THR A 149 14.92 -16.15 -7.60
N ASN A 150 15.25 -16.49 -8.85
CA ASN A 150 15.26 -17.88 -9.33
C ASN A 150 16.61 -18.58 -9.04
N PRO A 151 16.81 -19.85 -9.43
CA PRO A 151 18.09 -20.55 -9.25
C PRO A 151 19.28 -19.90 -9.97
N SER A 152 19.04 -19.17 -11.05
CA SER A 152 20.06 -18.36 -11.77
C SER A 152 20.26 -16.98 -11.15
N ASN A 153 19.69 -16.72 -9.96
CA ASN A 153 19.72 -15.43 -9.26
C ASN A 153 19.15 -14.25 -10.07
N VAL A 154 18.24 -14.51 -11.01
CA VAL A 154 17.56 -13.44 -11.74
C VAL A 154 16.39 -12.93 -10.89
N PRO A 155 16.37 -11.65 -10.49
CA PRO A 155 15.30 -11.09 -9.67
C PRO A 155 14.03 -10.81 -10.47
N THR A 156 12.89 -11.25 -9.96
CA THR A 156 11.55 -10.80 -10.35
C THR A 156 11.06 -9.81 -9.29
N ILE A 157 10.83 -8.57 -9.70
CA ILE A 157 10.49 -7.47 -8.79
C ILE A 157 9.00 -7.14 -8.92
N THR A 158 8.29 -7.14 -7.79
CA THR A 158 6.91 -6.66 -7.69
C THR A 158 6.92 -5.36 -6.91
N ASN A 159 6.86 -4.23 -7.62
CA ASN A 159 6.79 -2.90 -7.02
C ASN A 159 5.43 -2.68 -6.36
N LEU A 160 5.44 -2.19 -5.13
CA LEU A 160 4.23 -2.02 -4.31
C LEU A 160 3.82 -0.56 -4.21
N ALA A 161 2.52 -0.31 -4.36
CA ALA A 161 1.97 1.02 -4.23
C ALA A 161 1.99 1.47 -2.77
N ASN A 162 2.63 2.61 -2.52
CA ASN A 162 2.69 3.30 -1.25
C ASN A 162 2.02 4.67 -1.43
N LEU A 163 0.78 4.76 -0.97
CA LEU A 163 0.01 6.00 -0.90
C LEU A 163 -0.52 6.18 0.52
N ASN A 164 -0.83 7.42 0.89
CA ASN A 164 -1.49 7.70 2.16
C ASN A 164 -2.86 6.98 2.29
N ARG A 165 -3.52 6.75 1.15
CA ARG A 165 -4.81 6.09 0.99
C ARG A 165 -4.79 5.30 -0.30
N LEU A 166 -4.95 4.00 -0.18
CA LEU A 166 -5.07 3.07 -1.30
C LEU A 166 -6.55 2.73 -1.47
N LYS A 167 -7.06 2.84 -2.70
CA LYS A 167 -8.47 2.60 -3.01
C LYS A 167 -8.60 1.86 -4.33
N LEU A 168 -9.54 0.94 -4.38
CA LEU A 168 -9.96 0.26 -5.60
C LEU A 168 -11.47 0.06 -5.54
N SER A 169 -12.13 0.30 -6.67
CA SER A 169 -13.48 -0.16 -6.95
C SER A 169 -13.49 -0.66 -8.39
N THR A 170 -13.83 -1.93 -8.60
CA THR A 170 -13.80 -2.56 -9.92
C THR A 170 -14.87 -3.62 -10.04
N VAL A 171 -15.33 -3.88 -11.26
CA VAL A 171 -16.29 -4.95 -11.56
C VAL A 171 -15.63 -5.91 -12.55
N LYS A 172 -15.59 -7.19 -12.18
CA LYS A 172 -15.15 -8.29 -13.04
C LYS A 172 -16.37 -8.99 -13.61
N THR A 173 -16.41 -9.16 -14.92
CA THR A 173 -17.49 -9.88 -15.61
C THR A 173 -16.90 -10.97 -16.50
N GLY A 174 -17.71 -11.98 -16.80
CA GLY A 174 -17.29 -13.05 -17.71
C GLY A 174 -18.26 -14.21 -17.74
N ALA A 175 -17.92 -15.23 -18.53
CA ALA A 175 -18.70 -16.46 -18.56
C ALA A 175 -18.70 -17.12 -17.18
N ALA A 176 -19.89 -17.52 -16.72
CA ALA A 176 -20.05 -18.32 -15.52
C ALA A 176 -20.17 -19.80 -15.89
N SER A 177 -19.76 -20.67 -14.98
CA SER A 177 -19.78 -22.13 -15.18
C SER A 177 -20.91 -22.76 -14.37
N ALA A 178 -21.51 -23.85 -14.87
CA ALA A 178 -22.39 -24.67 -14.07
C ALA A 178 -21.56 -25.41 -12.99
N LEU A 179 -22.04 -25.41 -11.74
CA LEU A 179 -21.35 -26.01 -10.59
C LEU A 179 -21.78 -27.48 -10.38
N ASN A 180 -23.08 -27.77 -10.50
CA ASN A 180 -23.64 -29.13 -10.47
C ASN A 180 -24.98 -29.16 -11.22
N SER A 181 -25.40 -30.36 -11.66
CA SER A 181 -26.74 -30.74 -12.16
C SER A 181 -27.49 -29.71 -13.03
N ASN A 182 -26.78 -28.80 -13.69
CA ASN A 182 -27.24 -27.57 -14.36
C ASN A 182 -27.81 -26.46 -13.47
N PHE A 183 -28.26 -26.72 -12.24
CA PHE A 183 -29.02 -25.74 -11.45
C PHE A 183 -28.20 -24.89 -10.48
N ALA A 184 -26.90 -25.15 -10.31
CA ALA A 184 -26.01 -24.21 -9.65
C ALA A 184 -25.02 -23.61 -10.64
N SER A 185 -24.61 -22.37 -10.41
CA SER A 185 -23.61 -21.69 -11.24
C SER A 185 -22.61 -20.93 -10.41
N LEU A 186 -21.37 -20.83 -10.91
CA LEU A 186 -20.28 -20.13 -10.25
C LEU A 186 -19.60 -19.15 -11.20
N PHE A 187 -19.12 -18.04 -10.65
CA PHE A 187 -18.21 -17.12 -11.30
C PHE A 187 -17.12 -16.69 -10.33
N THR A 188 -15.87 -16.75 -10.78
CA THR A 188 -14.72 -16.30 -10.00
C THR A 188 -14.10 -15.09 -10.68
N GLY A 189 -13.96 -14.00 -9.92
CA GLY A 189 -13.29 -12.79 -10.37
C GLY A 189 -12.09 -12.49 -9.49
N THR A 190 -11.00 -12.02 -10.10
CA THR A 190 -9.78 -11.61 -9.39
C THR A 190 -9.25 -10.30 -9.96
N GLU A 191 -8.61 -9.50 -9.12
CA GLU A 191 -7.91 -8.28 -9.48
C GLU A 191 -6.52 -8.22 -8.84
N ALA A 192 -5.51 -7.85 -9.63
CA ALA A 192 -4.17 -7.59 -9.12
C ALA A 192 -4.06 -6.13 -8.64
N ILE A 193 -3.52 -5.92 -7.44
CA ILE A 193 -3.41 -4.59 -6.82
C ILE A 193 -1.97 -4.19 -6.48
N ASN A 194 -1.13 -5.13 -6.07
CA ASN A 194 0.27 -4.89 -5.67
C ASN A 194 0.41 -3.65 -4.77
N TRP A 195 -0.26 -3.66 -3.64
CA TRP A 195 -0.24 -2.64 -2.59
C TRP A 195 0.81 -2.96 -1.54
N ALA A 196 1.31 -1.94 -0.84
CA ALA A 196 2.25 -2.14 0.25
C ALA A 196 1.55 -2.50 1.58
N ARG A 197 0.21 -2.48 1.60
CA ARG A 197 -0.63 -2.80 2.76
C ARG A 197 -1.73 -3.77 2.35
N THR A 198 -2.06 -4.69 3.24
CA THR A 198 -3.17 -5.63 3.05
C THR A 198 -4.48 -4.85 3.20
N PRO A 199 -5.37 -4.91 2.20
CA PRO A 199 -6.59 -4.12 2.23
C PRO A 199 -7.67 -4.73 3.13
N THR A 200 -8.61 -3.89 3.52
CA THR A 200 -9.97 -4.34 3.86
C THR A 200 -10.81 -4.30 2.59
N ALA A 201 -11.45 -5.42 2.25
CA ALA A 201 -12.21 -5.56 1.01
C ALA A 201 -13.66 -5.99 1.25
N ALA A 202 -14.57 -5.42 0.45
CA ALA A 202 -15.96 -5.81 0.34
C ALA A 202 -16.23 -6.38 -1.06
N PHE A 203 -17.12 -7.36 -1.12
CA PHE A 203 -17.44 -8.10 -2.34
C PHE A 203 -18.95 -8.22 -2.48
N SER A 204 -19.45 -7.94 -3.67
CA SER A 204 -20.83 -8.14 -4.10
C SER A 204 -20.81 -8.77 -5.48
N GLY A 205 -21.81 -9.59 -5.82
CA GLY A 205 -21.84 -10.16 -7.16
C GLY A 205 -23.06 -11.03 -7.41
N SER A 206 -23.18 -11.43 -8.66
CA SER A 206 -24.28 -12.26 -9.15
C SER A 206 -23.83 -13.12 -10.32
N VAL A 207 -24.54 -14.23 -10.53
CA VAL A 207 -24.60 -14.88 -11.85
C VAL A 207 -25.98 -14.58 -12.43
N ILE A 208 -26.01 -14.24 -13.72
CA ILE A 208 -27.21 -13.93 -14.48
C ILE A 208 -27.35 -15.00 -15.58
N THR A 209 -28.58 -15.39 -15.88
CA THR A 209 -28.93 -16.32 -16.96
C THR A 209 -29.86 -15.65 -17.96
N THR A 210 -29.79 -16.08 -19.22
CA THR A 210 -30.78 -15.73 -20.26
C THR A 210 -31.80 -16.85 -20.52
N GLY A 211 -31.65 -18.00 -19.86
CA GLY A 211 -32.46 -19.20 -20.10
C GLY A 211 -33.65 -19.41 -19.16
N ILE A 212 -33.75 -18.63 -18.06
CA ILE A 212 -34.84 -18.73 -17.10
C ILE A 212 -35.60 -17.40 -17.06
N VAL A 213 -36.92 -17.46 -17.25
CA VAL A 213 -37.79 -16.27 -17.32
C VAL A 213 -38.97 -16.46 -16.37
N GLY A 214 -39.13 -15.57 -15.38
CA GLY A 214 -40.25 -15.59 -14.42
C GLY A 214 -39.85 -15.30 -12.97
N ALA A 215 -40.84 -15.07 -12.11
CA ALA A 215 -40.60 -14.94 -10.66
C ALA A 215 -40.10 -16.29 -10.09
N GLY A 216 -39.11 -16.23 -9.19
CA GLY A 216 -38.57 -17.43 -8.52
C GLY A 216 -37.53 -18.21 -9.33
N GLY A 217 -36.84 -17.60 -10.30
CA GLY A 217 -35.76 -18.26 -11.05
C GLY A 217 -34.48 -18.52 -10.25
N LEU A 218 -34.21 -17.72 -9.22
CA LEU A 218 -33.22 -18.02 -8.19
C LEU A 218 -33.92 -18.70 -7.02
N GLU A 219 -33.41 -19.86 -6.61
CA GLU A 219 -33.91 -20.58 -5.42
C GLU A 219 -33.29 -19.99 -4.15
N TYR A 220 -32.01 -19.61 -4.20
CA TYR A 220 -31.29 -18.97 -3.10
C TYR A 220 -30.58 -17.69 -3.56
N GLY A 221 -30.35 -16.79 -2.61
CA GLY A 221 -29.56 -15.59 -2.84
C GLY A 221 -28.12 -15.92 -3.24
N ASN A 222 -27.48 -15.01 -3.96
CA ASN A 222 -26.08 -15.16 -4.36
C ASN A 222 -25.17 -15.27 -3.13
N VAL A 223 -24.27 -16.25 -3.13
CA VAL A 223 -23.32 -16.48 -2.04
C VAL A 223 -21.92 -16.11 -2.52
N VAL A 224 -21.26 -15.21 -1.78
CA VAL A 224 -19.85 -14.87 -1.99
C VAL A 224 -18.97 -15.72 -1.08
N SER A 225 -18.09 -16.52 -1.67
CA SER A 225 -17.17 -17.43 -0.98
C SER A 225 -15.73 -17.31 -1.53
N ASN A 226 -14.79 -18.10 -0.98
CA ASN A 226 -13.40 -18.20 -1.46
C ASN A 226 -12.73 -16.83 -1.64
N ARG A 227 -12.81 -15.98 -0.61
CA ARG A 227 -12.26 -14.62 -0.66
C ARG A 227 -10.74 -14.68 -0.62
N ILE A 228 -10.11 -13.99 -1.57
CA ILE A 228 -8.68 -13.72 -1.61
C ILE A 228 -8.53 -12.25 -1.24
N VAL A 229 -7.85 -11.99 -0.12
CA VAL A 229 -7.55 -10.63 0.34
C VAL A 229 -6.09 -10.59 0.75
N THR A 230 -5.23 -10.26 -0.21
CA THR A 230 -3.80 -10.10 0.02
C THR A 230 -3.37 -8.73 -0.50
N ARG A 231 -2.14 -8.31 -0.18
CA ARG A 231 -1.56 -7.10 -0.77
C ARG A 231 -1.30 -7.22 -2.28
N TYR A 232 -1.31 -8.43 -2.85
CA TYR A 232 -1.05 -8.67 -4.27
C TYR A 232 -2.33 -8.72 -5.09
N SER A 233 -3.37 -9.32 -4.54
CA SER A 233 -4.60 -9.59 -5.26
C SER A 233 -5.82 -9.62 -4.35
N LEU A 234 -6.94 -9.31 -4.99
CA LEU A 234 -8.28 -9.41 -4.45
C LEU A 234 -9.08 -10.36 -5.31
N GLY A 235 -9.98 -11.13 -4.72
CA GLY A 235 -10.87 -11.97 -5.50
C GLY A 235 -11.89 -12.67 -4.65
N ALA A 236 -12.93 -13.18 -5.29
CA ALA A 236 -13.94 -14.02 -4.65
C ALA A 236 -14.64 -14.87 -5.70
N THR A 237 -15.40 -15.85 -5.22
CA THR A 237 -16.30 -16.65 -6.04
C THR A 237 -17.74 -16.34 -5.67
N VAL A 238 -18.56 -16.01 -6.65
CA VAL A 238 -20.02 -15.90 -6.51
C VAL A 238 -20.63 -17.21 -6.95
N THR A 239 -21.52 -17.76 -6.12
CA THR A 239 -22.35 -18.92 -6.47
C THR A 239 -23.82 -18.53 -6.45
N SER A 240 -24.56 -18.99 -7.45
CA SER A 240 -26.00 -18.81 -7.59
C SER A 240 -26.67 -20.17 -7.72
N ASN A 241 -27.81 -20.35 -7.05
CA ASN A 241 -28.63 -21.55 -7.22
C ASN A 241 -29.95 -21.18 -7.91
N TRP A 242 -30.30 -21.94 -8.92
CA TRP A 242 -31.43 -21.73 -9.79
C TRP A 242 -32.54 -22.69 -9.45
N ASN A 243 -33.78 -22.25 -9.62
CA ASN A 243 -34.94 -23.07 -9.32
C ASN A 243 -35.06 -24.23 -10.30
N GLU A 244 -34.95 -25.45 -9.77
CA GLU A 244 -34.98 -26.68 -10.54
C GLU A 244 -36.29 -26.86 -11.32
N SER A 245 -37.40 -26.28 -10.84
CA SER A 245 -38.71 -26.37 -11.50
C SER A 245 -38.82 -25.50 -12.76
N GLN A 246 -37.84 -24.62 -13.04
CA GLN A 246 -37.87 -23.68 -14.16
C GLN A 246 -36.93 -24.06 -15.31
N GLY A 247 -36.31 -25.24 -15.24
CA GLY A 247 -35.37 -25.72 -16.25
C GLY A 247 -33.96 -25.17 -16.07
N ALA A 248 -33.01 -25.81 -16.74
CA ALA A 248 -31.61 -25.48 -16.62
C ALA A 248 -31.30 -24.06 -17.15
N PRO A 249 -30.55 -23.22 -16.41
CA PRO A 249 -30.12 -21.92 -16.89
C PRO A 249 -29.19 -22.04 -18.10
N GLY A 250 -29.42 -21.18 -19.09
CA GLY A 250 -28.55 -21.00 -20.26
C GLY A 250 -27.87 -19.63 -20.24
N GLY A 251 -26.80 -19.46 -21.02
CA GLY A 251 -26.16 -18.15 -21.23
C GLY A 251 -25.66 -17.49 -19.93
N LEU A 252 -25.03 -18.29 -19.06
CA LEU A 252 -24.58 -17.86 -17.74
C LEU A 252 -23.46 -16.81 -17.83
N THR A 253 -23.71 -15.63 -17.25
CA THR A 253 -22.73 -14.54 -17.14
C THR A 253 -22.59 -14.13 -15.69
N GLY A 254 -21.37 -14.11 -15.17
CA GLY A 254 -21.07 -13.65 -13.83
C GLY A 254 -20.64 -12.20 -13.77
N SER A 255 -20.88 -11.59 -12.61
CA SER A 255 -20.38 -10.27 -12.24
C SER A 255 -19.91 -10.30 -10.78
N LEU A 256 -18.74 -9.75 -10.51
CA LEU A 256 -18.17 -9.57 -9.18
C LEU A 256 -17.67 -8.14 -9.04
N GLU A 257 -18.30 -7.38 -8.17
CA GLU A 257 -17.84 -6.09 -7.72
C GLU A 257 -16.90 -6.26 -6.52
N ILE A 258 -15.74 -5.61 -6.61
CA ILE A 258 -14.70 -5.61 -5.60
C ILE A 258 -14.43 -4.16 -5.21
N THR A 259 -14.60 -3.85 -3.93
CA THR A 259 -14.21 -2.56 -3.37
C THR A 259 -13.22 -2.77 -2.24
N ALA A 260 -12.10 -2.06 -2.24
CA ALA A 260 -11.04 -2.23 -1.26
C ALA A 260 -10.36 -0.92 -0.86
N PHE A 261 -9.89 -0.87 0.40
CA PHE A 261 -9.23 0.28 1.00
C PHE A 261 -8.05 -0.14 1.88
N ALA A 262 -6.97 0.64 1.89
CA ALA A 262 -5.84 0.49 2.81
C ALA A 262 -5.12 1.80 3.11
#